data_AF-A0A7X1A1D3-F1
#
_entry.id   AF-A0A7X1A1D3-F1
#
_cell.length_a   1.000
_cell.length_b   1.000
_cell.length_c   1.000
_cell.angle_alpha   90.00
_cell.angle_beta   90.00
_cell.angle_gamma   90.00
#
_symmetry.space_group_name_H-M   'P 1'
#
loop_
_entity.id
_entity.type
_entity.pdbx_description
1 polymer ?
#
loop_
_entity_poly.entity_id
_entity_poly.type
_entity_poly.pdbx_seq_one_letter_code
_entity_poly.pdbx_strand_id
1 'polypeptide(L)'
;MSSLLTIALAISISCVHTVEDQYFGGTNADSVAKVEQKSAGNQSLAELEKDPLYPYIDKQNKLTEKNGIKYIENEENMLVLANKDFSLQPTYTPPDLVRPNVTFSFGNQQVEKAQLRKDAAKGLEEMFAAANKDGKKLFAVSGYRSYKRQQEVFQAEVNAKGDQKAREAVAYPGTSEHQTGLAMDISSENQSYELTEAFGNTPEGKWLQENAHNYGFILRYMKGREDITKYQYESWHYRYVGKDAATIIYKNNWTLEEFFEQVEALQKKVDAAK
;
A
#
# COMPACT_ATOMS: atom_id res chain seq x y z
N MET A 1 9.82 36.30 53.83
CA MET A 1 10.51 35.04 53.51
C MET A 1 9.45 33.99 53.15
N SER A 2 9.39 33.66 51.86
CA SER A 2 9.31 32.30 51.31
C SER A 2 8.34 32.26 50.13
N SER A 3 8.94 32.11 48.96
CA SER A 3 8.37 32.13 47.63
C SER A 3 7.69 30.80 47.31
N LEU A 4 6.47 30.83 46.78
CA LEU A 4 5.81 29.68 46.19
C LEU A 4 6.34 29.51 44.75
N LEU A 5 7.16 28.47 44.57
CA LEU A 5 7.73 28.09 43.28
C LEU A 5 6.72 27.24 42.52
N THR A 6 6.10 27.79 41.50
CA THR A 6 5.26 27.07 40.54
C THR A 6 6.15 26.28 39.58
N ILE A 7 6.16 24.95 39.68
CA ILE A 7 6.85 24.09 38.71
C ILE A 7 5.91 23.89 37.51
N ALA A 8 6.15 24.66 36.45
CA ALA A 8 5.59 24.37 35.13
C ALA A 8 6.44 23.28 34.46
N LEU A 9 5.90 22.08 34.34
CA LEU A 9 6.50 21.00 33.56
C LEU A 9 6.26 21.28 32.07
N ALA A 10 7.19 21.96 31.44
CA ALA A 10 7.23 22.09 29.99
C ALA A 10 7.62 20.74 29.37
N ILE A 11 6.64 19.99 28.88
CA ILE A 11 6.90 18.84 28.01
C ILE A 11 7.31 19.41 26.66
N SER A 12 8.60 19.34 26.37
CA SER A 12 9.20 19.82 25.14
C SER A 12 8.71 19.00 23.95
N ILE A 13 8.11 19.68 22.96
CA ILE A 13 7.70 19.14 21.66
C ILE A 13 8.96 19.02 20.78
N SER A 14 9.93 18.20 21.20
CA SER A 14 11.24 18.11 20.54
C SER A 14 11.54 16.74 19.96
N CYS A 15 10.70 15.73 20.19
CA CYS A 15 10.92 14.37 19.66
C CYS A 15 10.15 14.05 18.38
N VAL A 16 9.23 14.90 17.90
CA VAL A 16 8.44 14.58 16.70
C VAL A 16 9.13 15.01 15.41
N HIS A 17 9.95 16.06 15.42
CA HIS A 17 10.61 16.58 14.20
C HIS A 17 11.87 15.81 13.77
N THR A 18 12.49 15.01 14.64
CA THR A 18 13.72 14.26 14.27
C THR A 18 13.43 12.93 13.58
N VAL A 19 12.20 12.43 13.68
CA VAL A 19 11.85 11.07 13.21
C VAL A 19 11.49 11.05 11.73
N GLU A 20 10.84 12.13 11.23
CA GLU A 20 10.50 12.33 9.82
C GLU A 20 11.77 12.43 8.95
N ASP A 21 12.73 13.29 9.36
CA ASP A 21 13.99 13.52 8.64
C ASP A 21 14.84 12.24 8.49
N GLN A 22 14.72 11.28 9.42
CA GLN A 22 15.46 10.01 9.38
C GLN A 22 14.75 8.90 8.58
N TYR A 23 13.44 8.98 8.34
CA TYR A 23 12.73 7.98 7.52
C TYR A 23 12.93 8.23 6.03
N PHE A 24 12.94 9.50 5.64
CA PHE A 24 13.04 9.95 4.26
C PHE A 24 14.46 10.43 3.89
N GLY A 25 15.42 10.33 4.81
CA GLY A 25 16.83 10.67 4.59
C GLY A 25 17.50 9.68 3.62
N GLY A 26 17.62 10.09 2.35
CA GLY A 26 18.06 9.25 1.25
C GLY A 26 19.50 8.75 1.29
N THR A 27 19.72 7.59 0.66
CA THR A 27 21.03 7.08 0.26
C THR A 27 21.34 7.52 -1.18
N ASN A 28 22.52 8.12 -1.38
CA ASN A 28 23.04 8.49 -2.69
C ASN A 28 23.25 7.27 -3.60
N ALA A 29 23.07 7.54 -4.90
CA ALA A 29 23.28 6.67 -6.03
C ALA A 29 24.73 6.16 -6.15
N ASP A 30 24.89 4.90 -6.58
CA ASP A 30 25.59 4.58 -7.84
C ASP A 30 25.63 3.07 -8.08
N SER A 31 25.02 2.63 -9.19
CA SER A 31 25.59 1.65 -10.13
C SER A 31 24.64 1.45 -11.30
N VAL A 32 24.72 2.35 -12.28
CA VAL A 32 24.07 2.14 -13.58
C VAL A 32 24.90 1.12 -14.37
N ALA A 33 24.41 -0.11 -14.44
CA ALA A 33 24.86 -1.07 -15.43
C ALA A 33 24.42 -0.59 -16.83
N LYS A 34 25.37 -0.44 -17.74
CA LYS A 34 25.11 -0.18 -19.17
C LYS A 34 24.29 -1.33 -19.76
N VAL A 35 23.04 -1.06 -20.10
CA VAL A 35 22.27 -1.90 -21.02
C VAL A 35 22.38 -1.28 -22.41
N GLU A 36 22.83 -2.09 -23.36
CA GLU A 36 22.97 -1.76 -24.77
C GLU A 36 21.62 -1.29 -25.35
N GLN A 37 21.62 -0.09 -25.94
CA GLN A 37 20.50 0.41 -26.72
C GLN A 37 20.38 -0.41 -28.02
N LYS A 38 19.42 -1.34 -28.06
CA LYS A 38 18.80 -1.74 -29.32
C LYS A 38 17.81 -0.66 -29.72
N SER A 39 17.97 -0.13 -30.93
CA SER A 39 17.12 0.91 -31.51
C SER A 39 15.64 0.53 -31.40
N ALA A 40 14.88 1.28 -30.58
CA ALA A 40 13.43 1.23 -30.61
C ALA A 40 12.97 1.75 -31.98
N GLY A 41 12.26 0.91 -32.74
CA GLY A 41 11.52 1.38 -33.90
C GLY A 41 10.59 2.51 -33.46
N ASN A 42 10.56 3.59 -34.23
CA ASN A 42 9.80 4.81 -33.91
C ASN A 42 8.30 4.49 -33.99
N GLN A 43 7.69 3.99 -32.91
CA GLN A 43 6.25 3.75 -32.82
C GLN A 43 5.51 5.09 -32.93
N SER A 44 4.43 5.14 -33.69
CA SER A 44 3.61 6.35 -33.81
C SER A 44 2.78 6.58 -32.55
N LEU A 45 2.41 7.84 -32.28
CA LEU A 45 1.56 8.19 -31.13
C LEU A 45 0.24 7.38 -31.12
N ALA A 46 -0.38 7.19 -32.28
CA ALA A 46 -1.62 6.42 -32.42
C ALA A 46 -1.47 4.91 -32.13
N GLU A 47 -0.25 4.36 -32.19
CA GLU A 47 0.03 3.00 -31.77
C GLU A 47 0.25 2.92 -30.26
N LEU A 48 0.97 3.90 -29.69
CA LEU A 48 1.21 3.99 -28.24
C LEU A 48 -0.08 4.21 -27.44
N GLU A 49 -1.04 4.96 -27.99
CA GLU A 49 -2.37 5.18 -27.41
C GLU A 49 -3.22 3.91 -27.27
N LYS A 50 -2.87 2.83 -27.98
CA LYS A 50 -3.56 1.54 -27.90
C LYS A 50 -2.92 0.60 -26.88
N ASP A 51 -1.81 0.98 -26.27
CA ASP A 51 -1.16 0.18 -25.24
C ASP A 51 -2.09 0.03 -24.02
N PRO A 52 -2.29 -1.18 -23.48
CA PRO A 52 -3.12 -1.40 -22.29
C PRO A 52 -2.71 -0.57 -21.07
N LEU A 53 -1.45 -0.09 -21.02
CA LEU A 53 -0.95 0.76 -19.95
C LEU A 53 -1.26 2.25 -20.15
N TYR A 54 -1.64 2.68 -21.35
CA TYR A 54 -1.88 4.09 -21.68
C TYR A 54 -2.90 4.77 -20.75
N PRO A 55 -4.04 4.15 -20.38
CA PRO A 55 -4.99 4.77 -19.46
C PRO A 55 -4.46 5.04 -18.04
N TYR A 56 -3.29 4.48 -17.67
CA TYR A 56 -2.73 4.61 -16.34
C TYR A 56 -1.65 5.69 -16.24
N ILE A 57 -1.27 6.31 -17.36
CA ILE A 57 -0.39 7.48 -17.40
C ILE A 57 -0.92 8.58 -16.47
N ASP A 58 -2.22 8.85 -16.50
CA ASP A 58 -2.87 9.90 -15.69
C ASP A 58 -3.17 9.46 -14.25
N LYS A 59 -2.92 8.18 -13.93
CA LYS A 59 -3.10 7.57 -12.59
C LYS A 59 -1.80 7.45 -11.81
N GLN A 60 -0.70 8.00 -12.31
CA GLN A 60 0.52 8.12 -11.51
C GLN A 60 0.31 9.08 -10.33
N ASN A 61 1.13 8.93 -9.29
CA ASN A 61 1.12 9.88 -8.17
C ASN A 61 1.49 11.29 -8.68
N LYS A 62 0.73 12.29 -8.24
CA LYS A 62 1.12 13.70 -8.31
C LYS A 62 1.79 14.04 -6.98
N LEU A 63 3.00 14.57 -7.05
CA LEU A 63 3.87 14.69 -5.89
C LEU A 63 4.28 16.14 -5.66
N THR A 64 4.29 16.55 -4.39
CA THR A 64 4.97 17.76 -3.92
C THR A 64 5.99 17.37 -2.85
N GLU A 65 7.21 17.90 -2.97
CA GLU A 65 8.28 17.61 -2.02
C GLU A 65 8.36 18.69 -0.93
N LYS A 66 8.41 18.25 0.34
CA LYS A 66 8.61 19.13 1.51
C LYS A 66 9.56 18.43 2.47
N ASN A 67 10.67 19.10 2.80
CA ASN A 67 11.70 18.57 3.71
C ASN A 67 12.21 17.17 3.32
N GLY A 68 12.43 16.92 2.02
CA GLY A 68 12.87 15.62 1.51
C GLY A 68 11.78 14.53 1.45
N ILE A 69 10.55 14.85 1.85
CA ILE A 69 9.41 13.93 1.81
C ILE A 69 8.57 14.21 0.58
N LYS A 70 8.34 13.18 -0.25
CA LYS A 70 7.45 13.27 -1.42
C LYS A 70 6.01 12.98 -0.99
N TYR A 71 5.23 14.03 -0.84
CA TYR A 71 3.82 13.93 -0.49
C TYR A 71 2.94 13.79 -1.73
N ILE A 72 1.99 12.87 -1.66
CA ILE A 72 0.98 12.63 -2.69
C ILE A 72 -0.11 13.71 -2.61
N GLU A 73 -0.52 14.26 -3.75
CA GLU A 73 -1.56 15.30 -3.88
C GLU A 73 -2.86 14.82 -4.52
N ASN A 74 -2.86 13.60 -5.06
CA ASN A 74 -4.02 12.95 -5.66
C ASN A 74 -4.38 11.68 -4.88
N GLU A 75 -4.52 11.77 -3.56
CA GLU A 75 -4.67 10.63 -2.66
C GLU A 75 -5.94 9.81 -2.89
N GLU A 76 -6.96 10.40 -3.51
CA GLU A 76 -8.21 9.71 -3.88
C GLU A 76 -8.06 8.77 -5.10
N ASN A 77 -6.91 8.79 -5.76
CA ASN A 77 -6.59 7.88 -6.86
C ASN A 77 -6.63 6.40 -6.39
N MET A 78 -7.39 5.54 -7.07
CA MET A 78 -7.48 4.11 -6.75
C MET A 78 -6.14 3.37 -6.91
N LEU A 79 -5.24 3.90 -7.73
CA LEU A 79 -3.91 3.37 -7.96
C LEU A 79 -2.82 4.11 -7.16
N VAL A 80 -3.19 4.92 -6.17
CA VAL A 80 -2.22 5.65 -5.34
C VAL A 80 -1.13 4.71 -4.80
N LEU A 81 0.14 5.03 -5.06
CA LEU A 81 1.26 4.25 -4.55
C LEU A 81 1.76 4.90 -3.26
N ALA A 82 1.26 4.45 -2.12
CA ALA A 82 1.76 4.84 -0.80
C ALA A 82 2.76 3.78 -0.33
N ASN A 83 4.01 4.18 -0.11
CA ASN A 83 5.10 3.29 0.29
C ASN A 83 6.21 4.10 0.97
N LYS A 84 7.39 3.51 1.20
CA LYS A 84 8.48 4.20 1.92
C LYS A 84 9.02 5.44 1.18
N ASP A 85 8.77 5.56 -0.12
CA ASP A 85 9.22 6.68 -0.95
C ASP A 85 8.14 7.78 -1.10
N PHE A 86 6.86 7.43 -0.97
CA PHE A 86 5.72 8.32 -1.21
C PHE A 86 4.74 8.31 -0.04
N SER A 87 4.57 9.48 0.58
CA SER A 87 3.73 9.66 1.76
C SER A 87 2.37 10.27 1.40
N LEU A 88 1.29 9.75 1.97
CA LEU A 88 -0.01 10.40 2.01
C LEU A 88 0.06 11.63 2.93
N GLN A 89 -0.81 12.60 2.71
CA GLN A 89 -0.94 13.72 3.64
C GLN A 89 -1.38 13.22 5.02
N PRO A 90 -0.85 13.79 6.13
CA PRO A 90 -1.30 13.46 7.49
C PRO A 90 -2.80 13.68 7.71
N THR A 91 -3.41 14.60 6.97
CA THR A 91 -4.83 14.96 7.03
C THR A 91 -5.70 14.08 6.15
N TYR A 92 -5.13 13.26 5.27
CA TYR A 92 -5.91 12.49 4.32
C TYR A 92 -6.72 11.40 5.01
N THR A 93 -8.02 11.43 4.76
CA THR A 93 -8.99 10.38 5.11
C THR A 93 -9.89 10.16 3.90
N PRO A 94 -10.03 8.93 3.40
CA PRO A 94 -10.88 8.68 2.24
C PRO A 94 -12.34 9.09 2.52
N PRO A 95 -13.02 9.76 1.58
CA PRO A 95 -14.36 10.32 1.80
C PRO A 95 -15.47 9.26 1.79
N ASP A 96 -15.17 8.04 1.36
CA ASP A 96 -16.16 7.01 1.02
C ASP A 96 -15.93 5.69 1.77
N LEU A 97 -15.39 5.74 2.99
CA LEU A 97 -15.20 4.56 3.82
C LEU A 97 -16.53 3.89 4.19
N VAL A 98 -16.64 2.59 3.93
CA VAL A 98 -17.78 1.73 4.27
C VAL A 98 -17.29 0.41 4.83
N ARG A 99 -18.14 -0.24 5.62
CA ARG A 99 -17.90 -1.61 6.08
C ARG A 99 -18.43 -2.59 5.02
N PRO A 100 -17.57 -3.38 4.33
CA PRO A 100 -18.04 -4.40 3.40
C PRO A 100 -18.85 -5.49 4.12
N ASN A 101 -19.84 -6.04 3.41
CA ASN A 101 -20.65 -7.15 3.86
C ASN A 101 -19.93 -8.49 3.69
N VAL A 102 -18.88 -8.68 4.47
CA VAL A 102 -18.06 -9.90 4.51
C VAL A 102 -17.89 -10.41 5.93
N THR A 103 -17.41 -11.64 6.09
CA THR A 103 -17.05 -12.17 7.41
C THR A 103 -15.78 -11.50 7.93
N PHE A 104 -15.80 -11.04 9.17
CA PHE A 104 -14.62 -10.49 9.86
C PHE A 104 -14.23 -11.37 11.04
N SER A 105 -12.94 -11.43 11.35
CA SER A 105 -12.42 -12.21 12.49
C SER A 105 -12.92 -11.72 13.86
N PHE A 106 -13.52 -10.53 13.91
CA PHE A 106 -14.05 -9.88 15.12
C PHE A 106 -15.56 -9.62 15.05
N GLY A 107 -16.28 -10.33 14.17
CA GLY A 107 -17.73 -10.26 14.07
C GLY A 107 -18.23 -8.90 13.55
N ASN A 108 -19.29 -8.36 14.16
CA ASN A 108 -20.03 -7.20 13.66
C ASN A 108 -19.57 -5.84 14.23
N GLN A 109 -18.38 -5.77 14.85
CA GLN A 109 -17.90 -4.53 15.45
C GLN A 109 -17.70 -3.44 14.38
N GLN A 110 -18.11 -2.21 14.73
CA GLN A 110 -17.99 -1.02 13.88
C GLN A 110 -16.73 -0.25 14.29
N VAL A 111 -15.59 -0.64 13.74
CA VAL A 111 -14.26 -0.07 14.04
C VAL A 111 -13.57 0.38 12.75
N GLU A 112 -12.57 1.27 12.82
CA GLU A 112 -11.92 1.82 11.62
C GLU A 112 -11.33 0.72 10.72
N LYS A 113 -10.71 -0.30 11.33
CA LYS A 113 -10.13 -1.47 10.63
C LYS A 113 -11.16 -2.37 9.96
N ALA A 114 -12.45 -2.09 10.14
CA ALA A 114 -13.53 -2.79 9.47
C ALA A 114 -13.96 -2.08 8.17
N GLN A 115 -13.34 -0.96 7.80
CA GLN A 115 -13.74 -0.12 6.68
C GLN A 115 -12.80 -0.27 5.48
N LEU A 116 -13.34 -0.06 4.28
CA LEU A 116 -12.65 0.12 3.00
C LEU A 116 -13.35 1.23 2.21
N ARG A 117 -12.70 1.78 1.19
CA ARG A 117 -13.40 2.60 0.18
C ARG A 117 -14.45 1.76 -0.55
N LYS A 118 -15.51 2.39 -1.06
CA LYS A 118 -16.70 1.68 -1.60
C LYS A 118 -16.36 0.69 -2.70
N ASP A 119 -15.50 1.06 -3.64
CA ASP A 119 -15.14 0.18 -4.75
C ASP A 119 -14.34 -1.04 -4.29
N ALA A 120 -13.39 -0.83 -3.37
CA ALA A 120 -12.63 -1.91 -2.75
C ALA A 120 -13.55 -2.82 -1.91
N ALA A 121 -14.49 -2.25 -1.16
CA ALA A 121 -15.49 -3.00 -0.40
C ALA A 121 -16.33 -3.91 -1.30
N LYS A 122 -16.82 -3.38 -2.43
CA LYS A 122 -17.57 -4.17 -3.42
C LYS A 122 -16.72 -5.30 -4.02
N GLY A 123 -15.48 -5.00 -4.41
CA GLY A 123 -14.56 -6.03 -4.90
C GLY A 123 -14.32 -7.13 -3.87
N LEU A 124 -14.17 -6.75 -2.59
CA LEU A 124 -13.94 -7.70 -1.49
C LEU A 124 -15.15 -8.61 -1.27
N GLU A 125 -16.36 -8.06 -1.32
CA GLU A 125 -17.62 -8.81 -1.23
C GLU A 125 -17.75 -9.83 -2.37
N GLU A 126 -17.48 -9.42 -3.62
CA GLU A 126 -17.48 -10.31 -4.78
C GLU A 126 -16.44 -11.43 -4.63
N MET A 127 -15.23 -11.08 -4.19
CA MET A 127 -14.13 -12.02 -3.96
C MET A 127 -14.46 -13.05 -2.88
N PHE A 128 -14.99 -12.62 -1.74
CA PHE A 128 -15.34 -13.54 -0.65
C PHE A 128 -16.52 -14.43 -1.01
N ALA A 129 -17.51 -13.91 -1.76
CA ALA A 129 -18.61 -14.72 -2.26
C ALA A 129 -18.12 -15.81 -3.22
N ALA A 130 -17.14 -15.51 -4.08
CA ALA A 130 -16.54 -16.49 -4.98
C ALA A 130 -15.69 -17.52 -4.22
N ALA A 131 -14.84 -17.07 -3.30
CA ALA A 131 -14.05 -17.95 -2.43
C ALA A 131 -14.95 -18.97 -1.71
N ASN A 132 -16.07 -18.50 -1.17
CA ASN A 132 -17.03 -19.35 -0.47
C ASN A 132 -17.69 -20.40 -1.39
N LYS A 133 -17.96 -20.07 -2.66
CA LYS A 133 -18.45 -21.04 -3.65
C LYS A 133 -17.43 -22.15 -3.93
N ASP A 134 -16.14 -21.83 -3.85
CA ASP A 134 -15.03 -22.77 -4.01
C ASP A 134 -14.63 -23.46 -2.68
N GLY A 135 -15.47 -23.32 -1.64
CA GLY A 135 -15.26 -23.91 -0.32
C GLY A 135 -14.10 -23.28 0.45
N LYS A 136 -13.71 -22.04 0.12
CA LYS A 136 -12.66 -21.26 0.82
C LYS A 136 -13.32 -20.21 1.69
N LYS A 137 -13.17 -20.35 3.00
CA LYS A 137 -13.78 -19.43 3.97
C LYS A 137 -12.76 -18.38 4.41
N LEU A 138 -12.92 -17.17 3.88
CA LEU A 138 -12.05 -16.02 4.14
C LEU A 138 -12.60 -15.14 5.26
N PHE A 139 -11.69 -14.47 5.96
CA PHE A 139 -12.00 -13.52 7.02
C PHE A 139 -11.20 -12.24 6.83
N ALA A 140 -11.89 -11.11 6.81
CA ALA A 140 -11.27 -9.79 6.86
C ALA A 140 -10.76 -9.51 8.30
N VAL A 141 -9.54 -8.99 8.42
CA VAL A 141 -8.85 -8.79 9.70
C VAL A 141 -8.54 -7.32 9.97
N SER A 142 -8.07 -6.58 8.96
CA SER A 142 -7.72 -5.16 9.10
C SER A 142 -7.74 -4.44 7.74
N GLY A 143 -8.69 -3.52 7.58
CA GLY A 143 -8.83 -2.61 6.45
C GLY A 143 -8.23 -1.24 6.74
N TYR A 144 -9.04 -0.19 6.69
CA TYR A 144 -8.62 1.19 6.89
C TYR A 144 -7.94 1.43 8.24
N ARG A 145 -6.87 2.24 8.23
CA ARG A 145 -6.17 2.70 9.42
C ARG A 145 -5.80 4.16 9.25
N SER A 146 -6.31 5.02 10.11
CA SER A 146 -6.01 6.45 10.07
C SER A 146 -4.51 6.75 10.29
N TYR A 147 -4.06 7.91 9.81
CA TYR A 147 -2.70 8.40 10.04
C TYR A 147 -2.34 8.40 11.54
N LYS A 148 -3.25 8.94 12.37
CA LYS A 148 -3.09 8.97 13.83
C LYS A 148 -2.94 7.56 14.41
N ARG A 149 -3.75 6.61 13.95
CA ARG A 149 -3.63 5.22 14.42
C ARG A 149 -2.30 4.60 13.99
N GLN A 150 -1.83 4.89 12.78
CA GLN A 150 -0.51 4.44 12.32
C GLN A 150 0.62 5.06 13.15
N GLN A 151 0.50 6.30 13.61
CA GLN A 151 1.46 6.90 14.56
C GLN A 151 1.52 6.13 15.88
N GLU A 152 0.37 5.76 16.44
CA GLU A 152 0.31 4.98 17.68
C GLU A 152 0.95 3.59 17.51
N VAL A 153 0.69 2.91 16.38
CA VAL A 153 1.29 1.62 16.03
C VAL A 153 2.81 1.75 15.88
N PHE A 154 3.27 2.74 15.13
CA PHE A 154 4.70 2.99 14.94
C PHE A 154 5.41 3.27 16.27
N GLN A 155 4.86 4.16 17.10
CA GLN A 155 5.45 4.50 18.39
C GLN A 155 5.49 3.32 19.36
N ALA A 156 4.45 2.47 19.35
CA ALA A 156 4.45 1.25 20.16
C ALA A 156 5.58 0.30 19.75
N GLU A 157 5.83 0.15 18.45
CA GLU A 157 6.90 -0.70 17.93
C GLU A 157 8.30 -0.12 18.25
N VAL A 158 8.47 1.20 18.13
CA VAL A 158 9.69 1.90 18.55
C VAL A 158 9.98 1.64 20.03
N ASN A 159 8.96 1.75 20.88
CA ASN A 159 9.11 1.51 22.32
C ASN A 159 9.46 0.04 22.63
N ALA A 160 8.96 -0.90 21.83
CA ALA A 160 9.16 -2.32 22.05
C ALA A 160 10.51 -2.84 21.51
N LYS A 161 10.95 -2.37 20.33
CA LYS A 161 12.07 -2.95 19.58
C LYS A 161 13.16 -1.97 19.18
N GLY A 162 12.96 -0.67 19.45
CA GLY A 162 13.84 0.40 19.00
C GLY A 162 13.50 0.90 17.59
N ASP A 163 13.94 2.12 17.31
CA ASP A 163 13.55 2.88 16.11
C ASP A 163 13.90 2.16 14.79
N GLN A 164 15.13 1.67 14.65
CA GLN A 164 15.57 1.00 13.42
C GLN A 164 14.69 -0.23 13.09
N LYS A 165 14.45 -1.09 14.08
CA LYS A 165 13.60 -2.29 13.88
C LYS A 165 12.15 -1.92 13.60
N ALA A 166 11.64 -0.84 14.19
CA ALA A 166 10.29 -0.36 13.90
C ALA A 166 10.16 0.08 12.44
N ARG A 167 11.15 0.79 11.88
CA ARG A 167 11.12 1.22 10.46
C ARG A 167 11.20 0.07 9.46
N GLU A 168 11.78 -1.05 9.87
CA GLU A 168 11.81 -2.30 9.10
C GLU A 168 10.47 -3.03 9.19
N ALA A 169 9.86 -3.07 10.38
CA ALA A 169 8.69 -3.90 10.68
C ALA A 169 7.34 -3.25 10.37
N VAL A 170 7.22 -1.91 10.51
CA VAL A 170 5.95 -1.19 10.35
C VAL A 170 6.12 0.06 9.50
N ALA A 171 5.09 0.34 8.69
CA ALA A 171 5.03 1.54 7.88
C ALA A 171 5.13 2.81 8.76
N TYR A 172 5.89 3.80 8.29
CA TYR A 172 5.84 5.14 8.87
C TYR A 172 4.44 5.75 8.63
N PRO A 173 3.92 6.58 9.55
CA PRO A 173 2.68 7.32 9.32
C PRO A 173 2.68 8.03 7.96
N GLY A 174 1.61 7.89 7.18
CA GLY A 174 1.52 8.40 5.81
C GLY A 174 2.00 7.43 4.73
N THR A 175 2.88 6.49 5.05
CA THR A 175 3.42 5.49 4.09
C THR A 175 2.68 4.14 4.11
N SER A 176 1.67 4.00 4.98
CA SER A 176 0.87 2.79 5.12
C SER A 176 -0.27 2.75 4.12
N GLU A 177 -0.37 1.70 3.32
CA GLU A 177 -1.48 1.52 2.38
C GLU A 177 -2.84 1.42 3.09
N HIS A 178 -2.90 1.00 4.36
CA HIS A 178 -4.16 0.97 5.10
C HIS A 178 -4.81 2.36 5.21
N GLN A 179 -4.04 3.45 5.20
CA GLN A 179 -4.60 4.80 5.22
C GLN A 179 -5.36 5.14 3.93
N THR A 180 -5.06 4.46 2.83
CA THR A 180 -5.81 4.64 1.56
C THR A 180 -7.22 4.09 1.63
N GLY A 181 -7.51 3.19 2.59
CA GLY A 181 -8.75 2.41 2.61
C GLY A 181 -8.89 1.43 1.43
N LEU A 182 -7.79 1.12 0.74
CA LEU A 182 -7.74 0.17 -0.39
C LEU A 182 -7.01 -1.13 -0.05
N ALA A 183 -6.39 -1.23 1.12
CA ALA A 183 -5.74 -2.44 1.59
C ALA A 183 -6.63 -3.19 2.59
N MET A 184 -6.66 -4.51 2.49
CA MET A 184 -7.31 -5.41 3.45
C MET A 184 -6.37 -6.56 3.80
N ASP A 185 -6.13 -6.73 5.09
CA ASP A 185 -5.53 -7.94 5.64
C ASP A 185 -6.59 -9.04 5.73
N ILE A 186 -6.28 -10.20 5.17
CA ILE A 186 -7.19 -11.34 5.03
C ILE A 186 -6.54 -12.58 5.64
N SER A 187 -7.32 -13.37 6.38
CA SER A 187 -6.89 -14.64 6.94
C SER A 187 -8.01 -15.69 6.84
N SER A 188 -7.87 -16.80 7.57
CA SER A 188 -8.80 -17.92 7.60
C SER A 188 -8.84 -18.59 8.98
N GLU A 189 -9.88 -19.39 9.22
CA GLU A 189 -9.95 -20.28 10.40
C GLU A 189 -8.75 -21.25 10.45
N ASN A 190 -8.24 -21.71 9.31
CA ASN A 190 -7.06 -22.57 9.21
C ASN A 190 -5.76 -21.92 9.70
N GLN A 191 -5.75 -20.59 9.90
CA GLN A 191 -4.65 -19.83 10.48
C GLN A 191 -5.02 -19.19 11.81
N SER A 192 -6.13 -19.58 12.44
CA SER A 192 -6.63 -18.93 13.65
C SER A 192 -6.78 -17.41 13.50
N TYR A 193 -7.06 -16.95 12.28
CA TYR A 193 -7.13 -15.53 11.89
C TYR A 193 -5.82 -14.74 12.00
N GLU A 194 -4.69 -15.41 12.24
CA GLU A 194 -3.38 -14.80 12.33
C GLU A 194 -2.92 -14.26 10.97
N LEU A 195 -2.13 -13.19 11.02
CA LEU A 195 -1.51 -12.53 9.86
C LEU A 195 -0.03 -12.93 9.81
N THR A 196 0.24 -14.09 9.22
CA THR A 196 1.61 -14.63 9.10
C THR A 196 1.84 -15.17 7.70
N GLU A 197 3.11 -15.36 7.32
CA GLU A 197 3.49 -15.92 6.01
C GLU A 197 2.88 -17.31 5.76
N ALA A 198 2.56 -18.04 6.83
CA ALA A 198 1.97 -19.37 6.75
C ALA A 198 0.57 -19.36 6.10
N PHE A 199 -0.15 -18.23 6.12
CA PHE A 199 -1.43 -18.10 5.44
C PHE A 199 -1.34 -18.39 3.94
N GLY A 200 -0.29 -17.94 3.27
CA GLY A 200 -0.06 -18.22 1.85
C GLY A 200 0.08 -19.71 1.50
N ASN A 201 0.31 -20.58 2.49
CA ASN A 201 0.40 -22.02 2.28
C ASN A 201 -0.94 -22.75 2.47
N THR A 202 -1.96 -22.10 3.04
CA THR A 202 -3.28 -22.71 3.21
C THR A 202 -4.06 -22.77 1.90
N PRO A 203 -5.11 -23.60 1.80
CA PRO A 203 -6.00 -23.60 0.64
C PRO A 203 -6.61 -22.22 0.34
N GLU A 204 -6.92 -21.44 1.38
CA GLU A 204 -7.46 -20.07 1.25
C GLU A 204 -6.43 -19.08 0.70
N GLY A 205 -5.22 -19.07 1.25
CA GLY A 205 -4.17 -18.17 0.79
C GLY A 205 -3.74 -18.45 -0.65
N LYS A 206 -3.64 -19.73 -1.04
CA LYS A 206 -3.37 -20.13 -2.43
C LYS A 206 -4.49 -19.70 -3.38
N TRP A 207 -5.74 -19.89 -2.98
CA TRP A 207 -6.88 -19.44 -3.78
C TRP A 207 -6.84 -17.93 -4.02
N LEU A 208 -6.53 -17.13 -2.99
CA LEU A 208 -6.40 -15.68 -3.14
C LEU A 208 -5.28 -15.29 -4.09
N GLN A 209 -4.10 -15.90 -3.97
CA GLN A 209 -2.98 -15.61 -4.88
C GLN A 209 -3.34 -15.86 -6.34
N GLU A 210 -4.16 -16.88 -6.63
CA GLU A 210 -4.60 -17.21 -7.99
C GLU A 210 -5.78 -16.35 -8.48
N ASN A 211 -6.67 -15.90 -7.58
CA ASN A 211 -7.99 -15.38 -7.98
C ASN A 211 -8.25 -13.92 -7.62
N ALA A 212 -7.51 -13.32 -6.68
CA ALA A 212 -7.80 -11.97 -6.17
C ALA A 212 -7.85 -10.90 -7.28
N HIS A 213 -7.03 -11.06 -8.33
CA HIS A 213 -6.96 -10.12 -9.44
C HIS A 213 -8.27 -9.98 -10.21
N ASN A 214 -9.08 -11.05 -10.30
CA ASN A 214 -10.40 -11.03 -10.93
C ASN A 214 -11.39 -10.07 -10.23
N TYR A 215 -11.09 -9.72 -8.98
CA TYR A 215 -11.89 -8.85 -8.13
C TYR A 215 -11.21 -7.50 -7.85
N GLY A 216 -10.10 -7.22 -8.56
CA GLY A 216 -9.38 -5.96 -8.46
C GLY A 216 -8.35 -5.89 -7.34
N PHE A 217 -8.02 -7.01 -6.72
CA PHE A 217 -7.01 -7.09 -5.65
C PHE A 217 -5.72 -7.73 -6.14
N ILE A 218 -4.58 -7.22 -5.69
CA ILE A 218 -3.26 -7.83 -5.87
C ILE A 218 -2.70 -8.27 -4.52
N LEU A 219 -1.90 -9.33 -4.51
CA LEU A 219 -1.02 -9.61 -3.39
C LEU A 219 0.09 -8.55 -3.38
N ARG A 220 0.04 -7.64 -2.41
CA ARG A 220 0.83 -6.40 -2.48
C ARG A 220 2.32 -6.62 -2.27
N TYR A 221 2.65 -7.47 -1.30
CA TYR A 221 4.01 -7.74 -0.85
C TYR A 221 4.32 -9.20 -1.12
N MET A 222 4.82 -9.45 -2.34
CA MET A 222 5.11 -10.79 -2.85
C MET A 222 6.45 -11.30 -2.33
N LYS A 223 6.56 -12.62 -2.19
CA LYS A 223 7.81 -13.28 -1.79
C LYS A 223 8.90 -13.05 -2.83
N GLY A 224 10.10 -12.66 -2.40
CA GLY A 224 11.24 -12.42 -3.30
C GLY A 224 11.18 -11.07 -4.03
N ARG A 225 10.35 -10.13 -3.56
CA ARG A 225 10.20 -8.76 -4.06
C ARG A 225 10.48 -7.71 -2.99
N GLU A 226 11.17 -8.09 -1.92
CA GLU A 226 11.47 -7.24 -0.77
C GLU A 226 12.43 -6.10 -1.12
N ASP A 227 13.31 -6.32 -2.10
CA ASP A 227 14.23 -5.32 -2.65
C ASP A 227 13.50 -4.22 -3.43
N ILE A 228 12.33 -4.52 -4.00
CA ILE A 228 11.49 -3.55 -4.70
C ILE A 228 10.55 -2.86 -3.71
N THR A 229 9.71 -3.65 -3.03
CA THR A 229 8.62 -3.12 -2.19
C THR A 229 9.08 -2.58 -0.85
N LYS A 230 10.27 -3.01 -0.37
CA LYS A 230 10.83 -2.70 0.96
C LYS A 230 10.03 -3.26 2.14
N TYR A 231 9.14 -4.21 1.88
CA TYR A 231 8.40 -4.98 2.87
C TYR A 231 8.73 -6.46 2.71
N GLN A 232 8.69 -7.19 3.81
CA GLN A 232 8.78 -8.66 3.78
C GLN A 232 7.57 -9.28 3.06
N TYR A 233 7.62 -10.58 2.78
CA TYR A 233 6.48 -11.29 2.24
C TYR A 233 5.27 -11.21 3.20
N GLU A 234 4.15 -10.65 2.72
CA GLU A 234 2.92 -10.56 3.50
C GLU A 234 1.80 -11.27 2.76
N SER A 235 1.71 -12.59 2.95
CA SER A 235 0.74 -13.45 2.26
C SER A 235 -0.74 -13.08 2.48
N TRP A 236 -1.00 -12.21 3.46
CA TRP A 236 -2.32 -11.78 3.92
C TRP A 236 -2.73 -10.39 3.42
N HIS A 237 -1.80 -9.56 2.92
CA HIS A 237 -2.06 -8.15 2.60
C HIS A 237 -2.46 -7.98 1.13
N TYR A 238 -3.74 -7.68 0.90
CA TYR A 238 -4.30 -7.51 -0.45
C TYR A 238 -4.67 -6.06 -0.72
N ARG A 239 -4.20 -5.52 -1.84
CA ARG A 239 -4.38 -4.14 -2.25
C ARG A 239 -5.33 -4.04 -3.44
N TYR A 240 -6.40 -3.26 -3.30
CA TYR A 240 -7.33 -2.96 -4.39
C TYR A 240 -6.72 -1.91 -5.34
N VAL A 241 -6.75 -2.22 -6.63
CA VAL A 241 -6.25 -1.39 -7.74
C VAL A 241 -7.23 -1.33 -8.92
N GLY A 242 -8.40 -1.96 -8.81
CA GLY A 242 -9.34 -2.15 -9.91
C GLY A 242 -9.03 -3.39 -10.75
N LYS A 243 -10.07 -3.98 -11.38
CA LYS A 243 -9.98 -5.29 -12.04
C LYS A 243 -8.97 -5.33 -13.19
N ASP A 244 -8.97 -4.30 -14.04
CA ASP A 244 -8.11 -4.26 -15.22
C ASP A 244 -6.62 -4.16 -14.84
N ALA A 245 -6.28 -3.22 -13.96
CA ALA A 245 -4.92 -3.05 -13.45
C ALA A 245 -4.46 -4.29 -12.69
N ALA A 246 -5.28 -4.84 -11.78
CA ALA A 246 -4.94 -6.06 -11.04
C ALA A 246 -4.66 -7.23 -11.97
N THR A 247 -5.44 -7.37 -13.05
CA THR A 247 -5.25 -8.44 -14.05
C THR A 247 -3.96 -8.25 -14.84
N ILE A 248 -3.61 -7.02 -15.22
CA ILE A 248 -2.34 -6.71 -15.89
C ILE A 248 -1.17 -7.05 -14.96
N ILE A 249 -1.22 -6.59 -13.70
CA ILE A 249 -0.20 -6.83 -12.68
C ILE A 249 -0.01 -8.34 -12.47
N TYR A 250 -1.11 -9.07 -12.28
CA TYR A 250 -1.09 -10.51 -12.08
C TYR A 250 -0.47 -11.28 -13.25
N LYS A 251 -0.92 -10.99 -14.49
CA LYS A 251 -0.42 -11.69 -15.69
C LYS A 251 1.06 -11.48 -15.96
N ASN A 252 1.60 -10.34 -15.54
CA ASN A 252 3.02 -10.02 -15.70
C ASN A 252 3.87 -10.34 -14.46
N ASN A 253 3.25 -10.82 -13.37
CA ASN A 253 3.93 -11.09 -12.10
C ASN A 253 4.71 -9.87 -11.57
N TRP A 254 4.07 -8.70 -11.67
CA TRP A 254 4.59 -7.41 -11.22
C TRP A 254 4.13 -7.07 -9.80
N THR A 255 4.93 -6.25 -9.14
CA THR A 255 4.53 -5.40 -8.01
C THR A 255 3.80 -4.15 -8.50
N LEU A 256 3.20 -3.37 -7.59
CA LEU A 256 2.60 -2.09 -7.97
C LEU A 256 3.68 -1.07 -8.38
N GLU A 257 4.86 -1.14 -7.79
CA GLU A 257 6.05 -0.39 -8.19
C GLU A 257 6.42 -0.69 -9.65
N GLU A 258 6.66 -1.96 -9.99
CA GLU A 258 7.03 -2.38 -11.35
C GLU A 258 5.94 -2.01 -12.38
N PHE A 259 4.66 -2.10 -12.01
CA PHE A 259 3.57 -1.63 -12.86
C PHE A 259 3.73 -0.16 -13.24
N PHE A 260 4.02 0.70 -12.26
CA PHE A 260 4.22 2.12 -12.53
C PHE A 260 5.53 2.42 -13.26
N GLU A 261 6.59 1.63 -13.06
CA GLU A 261 7.81 1.74 -13.87
C GLU A 261 7.51 1.50 -15.37
N GLN A 262 6.65 0.52 -15.69
CA GLN A 262 6.23 0.28 -17.07
C GLN A 262 5.34 1.40 -17.62
N VAL A 263 4.44 1.94 -16.81
CA VAL A 263 3.62 3.11 -17.18
C VAL A 263 4.50 4.34 -17.45
N GLU A 264 5.51 4.59 -16.62
CA GLU A 264 6.46 5.70 -16.82
C GLU A 264 7.31 5.50 -18.08
N ALA A 265 7.73 4.27 -18.37
CA ALA A 265 8.44 3.93 -19.59
C ALA A 265 7.56 4.17 -20.84
N LEU A 266 6.27 3.86 -20.79
CA LEU A 266 5.32 4.18 -21.86
C LEU A 266 5.13 5.69 -21.99
N GLN A 267 4.97 6.42 -20.88
CA GLN A 267 4.83 7.87 -20.88
C GLN A 267 5.99 8.56 -21.61
N LYS A 268 7.23 8.14 -21.35
CA LYS A 268 8.43 8.69 -22.02
C LYS A 268 8.38 8.50 -23.54
N LYS A 269 7.87 7.37 -24.03
CA LYS A 269 7.70 7.13 -25.48
C LYS A 269 6.59 8.01 -26.05
N VAL A 270 5.47 8.14 -25.33
CA VAL A 270 4.34 8.99 -25.73
C VAL A 270 4.78 10.44 -25.84
N ASP A 271 5.55 10.95 -24.87
CA ASP A 271 6.04 12.33 -24.89
C ASP A 271 7.10 12.58 -25.96
N ALA A 272 7.92 11.58 -26.29
CA ALA A 272 8.88 11.68 -27.40
C ALA A 272 8.21 11.65 -28.79
N ALA A 273 6.97 11.13 -28.88
CA ALA A 273 6.20 11.03 -30.12
C ALA A 273 5.25 12.22 -30.38
N LYS A 274 5.13 13.15 -29.43
CA LYS A 274 4.38 14.41 -29.56
C LYS A 274 5.25 15.52 -30.13
#